data_AF-A0A6N6PCU6-F1
#
_entry.id   AF-A0A6N6PCU6-F1
#
_cell.length_a   1.000
_cell.length_b   1.000
_cell.length_c   1.000
_cell.angle_alpha   90.00
_cell.angle_beta   90.00
_cell.angle_gamma   90.00
#
_symmetry.space_group_name_H-M   'P 1'
#
loop_
_entity.id
_entity.type
_entity.pdbx_description
1 polymer ?
#
loop_
_entity_poly.entity_id
_entity_poly.type
_entity_poly.pdbx_seq_one_letter_code
_entity_poly.pdbx_strand_id
1 'polypeptide(L)'
;MQHAPAIPPEPPAACNPRVRPAHPCWQMVAPVCPVMLRCADFPVRYLKVTIVLGLAICLAVAALYETGLFHQLDIGLASFLGKRFTPIPPRAVQYPLFILLAFGVAWATIDIPRLALKCIIAAGALLQVLTAVWVLDLHGVFFSPFAAVAAVAGGFLGAFLYSRGEAGSRKRVLTQVVGDRVSERAFLALLDAAEPLNLEGERRQVTIVVCEIFNHDVLESALSAPDYVALTNSFRSNASDFLVERGGFLDECDGESVRVVFGAPLTDARHAATACEAALALAERLDDVNRECLMIWKQTFDFRLGVNSGETVVAAYGSRRLGTLSVAGEPVEFARRLCRSNLTYGTRIIVGSTTYNLAEAAVEVRPMELVNRSADGVLEEIYELLAMKNVLSAEELERRDLFWKAVVYFREAHWDEAITLFCGARGHNGGDGPIEFYLRRIAQIRNGLPALGWSAGN
;
A
#
# COMPACT_ATOMS: atom_id res chain seq x y z
N MET A 1 14.46 -63.50 35.54
CA MET A 1 14.51 -63.68 37.01
C MET A 1 15.82 -63.06 37.47
N GLN A 2 15.78 -61.80 37.94
CA GLN A 2 15.84 -61.42 39.38
C GLN A 2 17.28 -61.61 39.92
N HIS A 3 18.04 -60.62 40.38
CA HIS A 3 17.75 -59.50 41.27
C HIS A 3 18.84 -58.39 41.16
N ALA A 4 18.46 -57.12 41.35
CA ALA A 4 19.31 -56.05 41.94
C ALA A 4 18.94 -55.94 43.45
N PRO A 5 19.51 -55.06 44.32
CA PRO A 5 20.51 -53.97 44.15
C PRO A 5 21.53 -53.81 45.34
N ALA A 6 22.41 -52.79 45.32
CA ALA A 6 22.86 -52.03 46.52
C ALA A 6 23.68 -50.74 46.18
N ILE A 7 23.30 -49.62 46.81
CA ILE A 7 23.88 -48.25 46.86
C ILE A 7 23.70 -47.81 48.37
N PRO A 8 24.29 -46.74 48.98
CA PRO A 8 25.60 -46.05 48.98
C PRO A 8 26.20 -45.95 50.44
N PRO A 9 27.05 -44.94 50.78
CA PRO A 9 26.49 -43.80 51.54
C PRO A 9 27.00 -42.39 51.13
N GLU A 10 26.11 -41.39 51.26
CA GLU A 10 26.40 -39.93 51.28
C GLU A 10 27.05 -39.49 52.62
N PRO A 11 27.63 -38.28 52.73
CA PRO A 11 26.90 -37.16 53.39
C PRO A 11 27.34 -35.73 52.96
N PRO A 12 26.80 -34.63 53.52
CA PRO A 12 25.45 -34.38 54.02
C PRO A 12 24.77 -33.15 53.38
N ALA A 13 23.44 -33.17 53.38
CA ALA A 13 22.57 -32.04 53.09
C ALA A 13 22.51 -31.01 54.23
N ALA A 14 22.34 -29.73 53.89
CA ALA A 14 21.23 -28.89 54.34
C ALA A 14 21.49 -27.40 53.99
N CYS A 15 20.59 -26.77 53.24
CA CYS A 15 19.50 -25.96 53.80
C CYS A 15 18.91 -25.06 52.70
N ASN A 16 17.65 -25.30 52.36
CA ASN A 16 16.79 -24.31 51.72
C ASN A 16 15.61 -24.11 52.66
N PRO A 17 15.22 -22.85 52.93
CA PRO A 17 13.81 -22.55 52.74
C PRO A 17 13.55 -21.19 52.10
N ARG A 18 12.83 -21.24 50.97
CA ARG A 18 11.67 -20.40 50.59
C ARG A 18 11.79 -18.88 50.81
N VAL A 19 11.97 -18.17 49.68
CA VAL A 19 11.26 -16.91 49.41
C VAL A 19 10.94 -16.84 47.90
N ARG A 20 9.65 -16.94 47.52
CA ARG A 20 9.09 -16.29 46.31
C ARG A 20 9.01 -14.79 46.63
N PRO A 21 9.20 -13.84 45.69
CA PRO A 21 8.32 -13.75 44.52
C PRO A 21 8.93 -13.11 43.24
N ALA A 22 8.03 -12.91 42.28
CA ALA A 22 8.06 -11.93 41.19
C ALA A 22 8.67 -12.39 39.85
N HIS A 23 7.77 -12.90 39.01
CA HIS A 23 7.81 -12.72 37.56
C HIS A 23 8.19 -11.27 37.18
N PRO A 24 9.00 -11.08 36.14
CA PRO A 24 8.82 -9.97 35.22
C PRO A 24 8.34 -10.52 33.87
N CYS A 25 7.12 -10.13 33.54
CA CYS A 25 6.53 -9.95 32.21
C CYS A 25 7.31 -10.49 31.00
N TRP A 26 6.94 -11.69 30.54
CA TRP A 26 6.91 -12.00 29.12
C TRP A 26 5.68 -11.31 28.49
N GLN A 27 5.78 -9.99 28.32
CA GLN A 27 4.90 -9.19 27.49
C GLN A 27 5.72 -8.02 26.95
N MET A 28 6.26 -8.19 25.74
CA MET A 28 6.44 -7.14 24.74
C MET A 28 6.91 -7.83 23.46
N VAL A 29 6.01 -8.57 22.83
CA VAL A 29 5.89 -8.48 21.37
C VAL A 29 5.70 -6.99 21.11
N ALA A 30 6.69 -6.35 20.49
CA ALA A 30 6.55 -4.97 20.08
C ALA A 30 5.25 -4.87 19.28
N PRO A 31 4.27 -4.05 19.69
CA PRO A 31 3.16 -3.79 18.81
C PRO A 31 3.75 -3.13 17.58
N VAL A 32 3.49 -3.73 16.42
CA VAL A 32 3.47 -3.04 15.13
C VAL A 32 3.02 -1.61 15.42
N CYS A 33 3.91 -0.66 15.12
CA CYS A 33 3.70 0.75 15.38
C CYS A 33 2.27 1.10 14.93
N PRO A 34 1.35 1.50 15.83
CA PRO A 34 0.11 2.04 15.36
C PRO A 34 0.53 3.34 14.70
N VAL A 35 0.49 3.38 13.37
CA VAL A 35 0.44 4.62 12.60
C VAL A 35 -0.56 5.48 13.36
N MET A 36 -0.01 6.46 14.07
CA MET A 36 -0.78 7.38 14.86
C MET A 36 -1.52 8.18 13.81
N LEU A 37 -2.72 7.70 13.47
CA LEU A 37 -3.69 8.27 12.56
C LEU A 37 -3.79 9.75 12.92
N ARG A 38 -3.03 10.59 12.23
CA ARG A 38 -3.28 12.02 12.24
C ARG A 38 -4.65 12.16 11.59
N CYS A 39 -5.67 12.31 12.42
CA CYS A 39 -7.03 12.70 12.03
C CYS A 39 -7.09 14.11 11.39
N ALA A 40 -5.97 14.63 10.88
CA ALA A 40 -5.82 16.02 10.49
C ALA A 40 -5.97 16.26 8.98
N ASP A 41 -5.95 15.22 8.14
CA ASP A 41 -6.19 15.34 6.71
C ASP A 41 -7.54 14.74 6.31
N PHE A 42 -8.59 15.06 7.07
CA PHE A 42 -9.95 14.90 6.56
C PHE A 42 -10.06 15.75 5.30
N PRO A 43 -10.47 15.20 4.14
CA PRO A 43 -10.39 15.94 2.89
C PRO A 43 -11.24 17.19 3.02
N VAL A 44 -10.64 18.34 2.77
CA VAL A 44 -11.26 19.68 2.81
C VAL A 44 -12.61 19.69 2.07
N ARG A 45 -12.79 18.80 1.09
CA ARG A 45 -14.04 18.56 0.37
C ARG A 45 -15.20 18.11 1.26
N TYR A 46 -15.03 17.14 2.16
CA TYR A 46 -16.10 16.67 3.05
C TYR A 46 -16.44 17.67 4.14
N LEU A 47 -15.43 18.40 4.64
CA LEU A 47 -15.63 19.52 5.54
C LEU A 47 -16.46 20.64 4.86
N LYS A 48 -16.12 21.02 3.63
CA LYS A 48 -16.87 22.01 2.84
C LYS A 48 -18.33 21.58 2.64
N VAL A 49 -18.57 20.32 2.25
CA VAL A 49 -19.95 19.81 2.05
C VAL A 49 -20.72 19.81 3.36
N THR A 50 -20.11 19.38 4.46
CA THR A 50 -20.78 19.37 5.76
C THR A 50 -21.11 20.78 6.25
N ILE A 51 -20.22 21.75 6.03
CA ILE A 51 -20.46 23.16 6.37
C ILE A 51 -21.62 23.72 5.54
N VAL A 52 -21.61 23.53 4.22
CA VAL A 52 -22.67 24.04 3.33
C VAL A 52 -24.01 23.40 3.65
N LEU A 53 -24.05 22.07 3.81
CA LEU A 53 -25.26 21.33 4.11
C LEU A 53 -25.81 21.69 5.50
N GLY A 54 -24.94 21.72 6.51
CA GLY A 54 -25.28 22.10 7.88
C GLY A 54 -25.84 23.51 7.96
N LEU A 55 -25.21 24.49 7.30
CA LEU A 55 -25.71 25.87 7.21
C LEU A 55 -27.08 25.93 6.53
N ALA A 56 -27.27 25.26 5.40
CA ALA A 56 -28.54 25.25 4.68
C ALA A 56 -29.68 24.68 5.54
N ILE A 57 -29.45 23.57 6.24
CA ILE A 57 -30.43 22.96 7.15
C ILE A 57 -30.72 23.88 8.34
N CYS A 58 -29.69 24.46 8.96
CA CYS A 58 -29.86 25.38 10.09
C CYS A 58 -30.70 26.59 9.71
N LEU A 59 -30.42 27.21 8.56
CA LEU A 59 -31.18 28.36 8.05
C LEU A 59 -32.63 27.98 7.74
N ALA A 60 -32.87 26.82 7.13
CA ALA A 60 -34.21 26.33 6.85
C ALA A 60 -35.01 26.07 8.14
N VAL A 61 -34.41 25.35 9.11
CA VAL A 61 -35.06 25.05 10.40
C VAL A 61 -35.32 26.32 11.20
N ALA A 62 -34.36 27.26 11.22
CA ALA A 62 -34.53 28.55 11.88
C ALA A 62 -35.67 29.37 11.27
N ALA A 63 -35.79 29.39 9.94
CA ALA A 63 -36.89 30.06 9.25
C ALA A 63 -38.25 29.40 9.58
N LEU A 64 -38.35 28.08 9.58
CA LEU A 64 -39.57 27.35 9.96
C LEU A 64 -39.94 27.58 11.43
N TYR A 65 -38.96 27.74 12.30
CA TYR A 65 -39.18 28.04 13.70
C TYR A 65 -39.75 29.46 13.89
N GLU A 66 -39.18 30.46 13.22
CA GLU A 66 -39.63 31.86 13.32
C GLU A 66 -40.98 32.13 12.64
N THR A 67 -41.37 31.35 11.63
CA THR A 67 -42.74 31.42 11.07
C THR A 67 -43.80 30.84 12.00
N GLY A 68 -43.41 30.24 13.13
CA GLY A 68 -44.32 29.65 14.10
C GLY A 68 -44.95 28.34 13.63
N LEU A 69 -44.37 27.67 12.62
CA LEU A 69 -44.91 26.43 12.07
C LEU A 69 -45.09 25.34 13.14
N PHE A 70 -44.18 25.29 14.11
CA PHE A 70 -44.20 24.31 15.20
C PHE A 70 -45.12 24.70 16.37
N HIS A 71 -45.69 25.91 16.37
CA HIS A 71 -46.42 26.44 17.52
C HIS A 71 -47.64 25.59 17.90
N GLN A 72 -48.39 25.07 16.91
CA GLN A 72 -49.52 24.18 17.17
C GLN A 72 -49.09 22.85 17.80
N LEU A 73 -47.93 22.32 17.39
CA LEU A 73 -47.37 21.10 17.94
C LEU A 73 -46.86 21.32 19.37
N ASP A 74 -46.27 22.49 19.64
CA ASP A 74 -45.83 22.90 20.98
C ASP A 74 -47.01 23.03 21.96
N ILE A 75 -48.18 23.51 21.51
CA ILE A 75 -49.41 23.52 22.33
C ILE A 75 -49.81 22.10 22.72
N GLY A 76 -49.82 21.19 21.74
CA GLY A 76 -50.11 19.78 21.98
C GLY A 76 -49.14 19.16 22.99
N LEU A 77 -47.84 19.39 22.83
CA LEU A 77 -46.80 18.88 23.73
C LEU A 77 -46.90 19.48 25.14
N ALA A 78 -47.12 20.80 25.25
CA ALA A 78 -47.29 21.47 26.54
C ALA A 78 -48.49 20.92 27.31
N SER A 79 -49.60 20.65 26.61
CA SER A 79 -50.79 20.03 27.21
C SER A 79 -50.51 18.60 27.70
N PHE A 80 -49.73 17.82 26.94
CA PHE A 80 -49.32 16.47 27.31
C PHE A 80 -48.41 16.46 28.55
N LEU A 81 -47.52 17.44 28.68
CA LEU A 81 -46.66 17.63 29.85
C LEU A 81 -47.40 18.26 31.06
N GLY A 82 -48.72 18.45 30.96
CA GLY A 82 -49.55 18.97 32.06
C GLY A 82 -49.40 20.48 32.31
N LYS A 83 -48.85 21.24 31.35
CA LYS A 83 -48.69 22.70 31.48
C LYS A 83 -50.01 23.42 31.14
N ARG A 84 -50.40 24.37 31.99
CA ARG A 84 -51.62 25.17 31.83
C ARG A 84 -51.51 26.32 30.82
N PHE A 85 -50.27 26.70 30.46
CA PHE A 85 -49.94 27.73 29.48
C PHE A 85 -48.78 27.24 28.62
N THR A 86 -48.72 27.64 27.35
CA THR A 86 -47.57 27.40 26.47
C THR A 86 -46.44 28.37 26.81
N PRO A 87 -45.32 27.90 27.38
CA PRO A 87 -44.18 28.77 27.63
C PRO A 87 -43.49 29.06 26.30
N ILE A 88 -43.12 30.32 26.05
CA ILE A 88 -42.32 30.67 24.89
C ILE A 88 -40.96 29.98 25.06
N PRO A 89 -40.53 29.08 24.16
CA PRO A 89 -39.27 28.39 24.31
C PRO A 89 -38.12 29.42 24.28
N PRO A 90 -37.16 29.36 25.22
CA PRO A 90 -36.05 30.29 25.22
C PRO A 90 -35.17 30.06 23.99
N ARG A 91 -35.13 31.06 23.09
CA ARG A 91 -34.29 31.06 21.89
C ARG A 91 -32.83 30.70 22.18
N ALA A 92 -32.31 31.17 23.31
CA ALA A 92 -30.93 30.91 23.77
C ALA A 92 -30.62 29.42 23.97
N VAL A 93 -31.62 28.57 24.23
CA VAL A 93 -31.44 27.12 24.38
C VAL A 93 -31.76 26.38 23.07
N GLN A 94 -32.73 26.88 22.31
CA GLN A 94 -33.19 26.26 21.06
C GLN A 94 -32.14 26.33 19.95
N TYR A 95 -31.63 27.52 19.63
CA TYR A 95 -30.71 27.73 18.50
C TYR A 95 -29.44 26.89 18.60
N PRO A 96 -28.69 26.89 19.72
CA PRO A 96 -27.46 26.11 19.80
C PRO A 96 -27.70 24.61 19.63
N LEU A 97 -28.81 24.09 20.16
CA LEU A 97 -29.07 22.66 20.16
C LEU A 97 -29.42 22.14 18.76
N PHE A 98 -30.32 22.80 18.03
CA PHE A 98 -30.63 22.32 16.67
C PHE A 98 -29.49 22.60 15.69
N ILE A 99 -28.68 23.64 15.90
CA ILE A 99 -27.44 23.86 15.14
C ILE A 99 -26.48 22.70 15.38
N LEU A 100 -26.21 22.36 16.64
CA LEU A 100 -25.34 21.25 17.00
C LEU A 100 -25.85 19.91 16.42
N LEU A 101 -27.15 19.66 16.47
CA LEU A 101 -27.76 18.46 15.90
C LEU A 101 -27.70 18.44 14.37
N ALA A 102 -28.00 19.55 13.69
CA ALA A 102 -27.92 19.63 12.23
C ALA A 102 -26.50 19.36 11.73
N PHE A 103 -25.49 20.03 12.31
CA PHE A 103 -24.08 19.82 11.96
C PHE A 103 -23.57 18.46 12.41
N GLY A 104 -23.89 18.02 13.64
CA GLY A 104 -23.43 16.77 14.20
C GLY A 104 -23.97 15.56 13.44
N VAL A 105 -25.26 15.55 13.09
CA VAL A 105 -25.85 14.49 12.27
C VAL A 105 -25.32 14.53 10.84
N ALA A 106 -25.22 15.71 10.21
CA ALA A 106 -24.65 15.84 8.87
C ALA A 106 -23.20 15.32 8.82
N TRP A 107 -22.35 15.73 9.76
CA TRP A 107 -20.96 15.30 9.89
C TRP A 107 -20.86 13.79 10.11
N ALA A 108 -21.58 13.27 11.11
CA ALA A 108 -21.46 11.86 11.48
C ALA A 108 -21.99 10.91 10.40
N THR A 109 -22.92 11.37 9.55
CA THR A 109 -23.57 10.49 8.55
C THR A 109 -23.01 10.62 7.13
N ILE A 110 -22.21 11.65 6.82
CA ILE A 110 -21.70 11.89 5.46
C ILE A 110 -20.72 10.80 5.00
N ASP A 111 -19.85 10.34 5.90
CA ASP A 111 -18.81 9.36 5.61
C ASP A 111 -19.23 7.91 5.81
N ILE A 112 -20.42 7.68 6.36
CA ILE A 112 -20.88 6.33 6.67
C ILE A 112 -21.49 5.69 5.42
N PRO A 113 -20.96 4.56 4.92
CA PRO A 113 -21.52 3.90 3.73
C PRO A 113 -22.76 3.05 4.05
N ARG A 114 -22.90 2.58 5.29
CA ARG A 114 -23.97 1.66 5.70
C ARG A 114 -25.22 2.43 6.17
N LEU A 115 -26.34 2.25 5.46
CA LEU A 115 -27.62 2.89 5.81
C LEU A 115 -28.06 2.57 7.25
N ALA A 116 -27.88 1.33 7.70
CA ALA A 116 -28.22 0.93 9.07
C ALA A 116 -27.51 1.78 10.12
N LEU A 117 -26.23 2.10 9.91
CA LEU A 117 -25.45 2.90 10.85
C LEU A 117 -25.87 4.37 10.82
N LYS A 118 -26.28 4.91 9.65
CA LYS A 118 -26.91 6.24 9.57
C LYS A 118 -28.23 6.29 10.36
N CYS A 119 -29.05 5.26 10.24
CA CYS A 119 -30.31 5.14 10.99
C CYS A 119 -30.06 5.06 12.50
N ILE A 120 -29.02 4.33 12.94
CA ILE A 120 -28.64 4.25 14.35
C ILE A 120 -28.24 5.63 14.88
N ILE A 121 -27.45 6.41 14.14
CA ILE A 121 -27.04 7.77 14.54
C ILE A 121 -28.25 8.70 14.61
N ALA A 122 -29.12 8.67 13.60
CA ALA A 122 -30.35 9.48 13.61
C ALA A 122 -31.26 9.09 14.78
N ALA A 123 -31.45 7.79 15.06
CA ALA A 123 -32.22 7.31 16.19
C ALA A 123 -31.61 7.72 17.53
N GLY A 124 -30.28 7.65 17.67
CA GLY A 124 -29.56 8.13 18.85
C GLY A 124 -29.74 9.62 19.07
N ALA A 125 -29.66 10.44 18.01
CA ALA A 125 -29.91 11.88 18.08
C ALA A 125 -31.37 12.19 18.46
N LEU A 126 -32.34 11.47 17.92
CA LEU A 126 -33.75 11.61 18.29
C LEU A 126 -34.00 11.20 19.76
N LEU A 127 -33.34 10.15 20.24
CA LEU A 127 -33.40 9.75 21.64
C LEU A 127 -32.81 10.84 22.55
N GLN A 128 -31.70 11.46 22.17
CA GLN A 128 -31.13 12.61 22.90
C GLN A 128 -32.12 13.78 22.95
N VAL A 129 -32.78 14.12 21.85
CA VAL A 129 -33.83 15.15 21.81
C VAL A 129 -34.98 14.80 22.75
N LEU A 130 -35.44 13.55 22.75
CA LEU A 130 -36.47 13.07 23.66
C LEU A 130 -36.05 13.23 25.13
N THR A 131 -34.83 12.80 25.47
CA THR A 131 -34.31 12.95 26.84
C THR A 131 -34.18 14.41 27.25
N ALA A 132 -33.79 15.30 26.33
CA ALA A 132 -33.67 16.73 26.59
C ALA A 132 -35.02 17.38 26.94
N VAL A 133 -36.11 16.96 26.28
CA VAL A 133 -37.47 17.42 26.62
C VAL A 133 -37.77 17.16 28.10
N TRP A 134 -37.54 15.93 28.58
CA TRP A 134 -37.82 15.55 29.97
C TRP A 134 -36.88 16.23 30.97
N VAL A 135 -35.59 16.27 30.69
CA VAL A 135 -34.60 16.86 31.61
C VAL A 135 -34.80 18.37 31.77
N LEU A 136 -35.08 19.09 30.68
CA LEU A 136 -35.31 20.54 30.74
C LEU A 136 -36.65 20.87 31.43
N ASP A 137 -37.65 20.02 31.23
CA ASP A 137 -38.94 20.17 31.90
C ASP A 137 -38.83 20.05 33.43
N LEU A 138 -38.02 19.11 33.92
CA LEU A 138 -37.69 18.96 35.36
C LEU A 138 -37.07 20.23 35.96
N HIS A 139 -36.36 21.03 35.14
CA HIS A 139 -35.74 22.29 35.55
C HIS A 139 -36.64 23.51 35.27
N GLY A 140 -37.90 23.30 34.86
CA GLY A 140 -38.86 24.36 34.58
C GLY A 140 -38.68 25.05 33.23
N VAL A 141 -37.78 24.57 32.37
CA VAL A 141 -37.51 25.14 31.04
C VAL A 141 -38.29 24.36 29.98
N PHE A 142 -39.16 25.04 29.22
CA PHE A 142 -39.86 24.39 28.12
C PHE A 142 -38.98 24.31 26.87
N PHE A 143 -38.85 23.10 26.33
CA PHE A 143 -38.06 22.82 25.15
C PHE A 143 -38.97 22.29 24.02
N SER A 144 -39.01 22.99 22.89
CA SER A 144 -39.66 22.53 21.66
C SER A 144 -38.77 21.52 20.93
N PRO A 145 -39.16 20.23 20.85
CA PRO A 145 -38.35 19.22 20.16
C PRO A 145 -38.47 19.30 18.65
N PHE A 146 -39.52 19.92 18.11
CA PHE A 146 -39.85 19.79 16.68
C PHE A 146 -38.82 20.45 15.77
N ALA A 147 -38.24 21.58 16.18
CA ALA A 147 -37.12 22.19 15.46
C ALA A 147 -35.87 21.29 15.47
N ALA A 148 -35.56 20.68 16.61
CA ALA A 148 -34.44 19.74 16.75
C ALA A 148 -34.67 18.44 15.96
N VAL A 149 -35.90 17.90 15.95
CA VAL A 149 -36.30 16.76 15.11
C VAL A 149 -36.18 17.10 13.64
N ALA A 150 -36.62 18.30 13.22
CA ALA A 150 -36.47 18.77 11.84
C ALA A 150 -35.00 18.91 11.44
N ALA A 151 -34.13 19.39 12.34
CA ALA A 151 -32.68 19.46 12.12
C ALA A 151 -32.05 18.07 11.95
N VAL A 152 -32.42 17.10 12.80
CA VAL A 152 -31.96 15.71 12.68
C VAL A 152 -32.45 15.08 11.37
N ALA A 153 -33.72 15.25 11.03
CA ALA A 153 -34.31 14.72 9.80
C ALA A 153 -33.69 15.35 8.55
N GLY A 154 -33.48 16.67 8.54
CA GLY A 154 -32.80 17.40 7.47
C GLY A 154 -31.35 16.98 7.30
N GLY A 155 -30.61 16.82 8.41
CA GLY A 155 -29.24 16.31 8.41
C GLY A 155 -29.15 14.90 7.82
N PHE A 156 -30.02 14.00 8.27
CA PHE A 156 -30.09 12.64 7.76
C PHE A 156 -30.45 12.60 6.27
N LEU A 157 -31.48 13.34 5.85
CA LEU A 157 -31.93 13.37 4.46
C LEU A 157 -30.85 13.97 3.55
N GLY A 158 -30.24 15.09 3.96
CA GLY A 158 -29.17 15.74 3.21
C GLY A 158 -27.96 14.81 3.02
N ALA A 159 -27.52 14.16 4.09
CA ALA A 159 -26.42 13.19 4.03
C ALA A 159 -26.80 11.92 3.24
N PHE A 160 -28.05 11.49 3.30
CA PHE A 160 -28.57 10.37 2.52
C PHE A 160 -28.54 10.69 1.01
N LEU A 161 -29.07 11.85 0.63
CA LEU A 161 -29.06 12.33 -0.76
C LEU A 161 -27.63 12.52 -1.28
N TYR A 162 -26.75 13.15 -0.48
CA TYR A 162 -25.33 13.30 -0.84
C TYR A 162 -24.64 11.95 -1.05
N SER A 163 -24.88 10.99 -0.15
CA SER A 163 -24.29 9.64 -0.27
C SER A 163 -24.81 8.83 -1.45
N ARG A 164 -25.97 9.19 -2.01
CA ARG A 164 -26.51 8.61 -3.25
C ARG A 164 -26.09 9.37 -4.51
N GLY A 165 -25.65 10.62 -4.37
CA GLY A 165 -25.10 11.40 -5.48
C GLY A 165 -23.74 10.89 -5.94
N GLU A 166 -23.32 11.34 -7.12
CA GLU A 166 -22.04 10.98 -7.75
C GLU A 166 -20.83 11.26 -6.83
N ALA A 167 -20.86 12.39 -6.10
CA ALA A 167 -19.81 12.80 -5.18
C ALA A 167 -19.64 11.84 -3.97
N GLY A 168 -20.74 11.29 -3.44
CA GLY A 168 -20.70 10.30 -2.35
C GLY A 168 -20.29 8.91 -2.83
N SER A 169 -20.66 8.55 -4.07
CA SER A 169 -20.31 7.25 -4.67
C SER A 169 -18.82 7.15 -5.02
N ARG A 170 -18.17 8.27 -5.38
CA ARG A 170 -16.76 8.30 -5.80
C ARG A 170 -15.79 7.70 -4.78
N LYS A 171 -15.84 8.12 -3.52
CA LYS A 171 -14.97 7.56 -2.46
C LYS A 171 -15.20 6.08 -2.28
N ARG A 172 -16.46 5.64 -2.31
CA ARG A 172 -16.80 4.22 -2.19
C ARG A 172 -16.26 3.40 -3.35
N VAL A 173 -16.41 3.87 -4.58
CA VAL A 173 -15.89 3.20 -5.79
C VAL A 173 -14.36 3.15 -5.76
N LEU A 174 -13.71 4.26 -5.41
CA LEU A 174 -12.25 4.33 -5.32
C LEU A 174 -11.70 3.41 -4.22
N THR A 175 -12.31 3.40 -3.02
CA THR A 175 -11.94 2.45 -1.95
C THR A 175 -12.16 1.00 -2.39
N GLN A 176 -13.19 0.71 -3.19
CA GLN A 176 -13.44 -0.65 -3.68
C GLN A 176 -12.42 -1.09 -4.73
N VAL A 177 -12.05 -0.20 -5.65
CA VAL A 177 -11.22 -0.53 -6.83
C VAL A 177 -9.72 -0.42 -6.55
N VAL A 178 -9.33 0.61 -5.79
CA VAL A 178 -7.92 0.93 -5.48
C VAL A 178 -7.58 0.52 -4.04
N GLY A 179 -8.51 0.69 -3.09
CA GLY A 179 -8.29 0.29 -1.70
C GLY A 179 -6.98 0.83 -1.10
N ASP A 180 -6.33 0.01 -0.28
CA ASP A 180 -5.05 0.33 0.38
C ASP A 180 -3.83 0.05 -0.52
N ARG A 181 -4.04 -0.04 -1.84
CA ARG A 181 -2.99 -0.36 -2.82
C ARG A 181 -2.25 0.87 -3.32
N VAL A 182 -2.56 2.04 -2.79
CA VAL A 182 -1.91 3.33 -3.08
C VAL A 182 -1.64 4.05 -1.76
N SER A 183 -0.68 4.97 -1.78
CA SER A 183 -0.41 5.82 -0.61
C SER A 183 -1.60 6.73 -0.30
N GLU A 184 -1.72 7.16 0.96
CA GLU A 184 -2.75 8.10 1.39
C GLU A 184 -2.77 9.37 0.52
N ARG A 185 -1.58 9.90 0.20
CA ARG A 185 -1.42 11.05 -0.69
C ARG A 185 -1.99 10.78 -2.09
N ALA A 186 -1.70 9.62 -2.68
CA ALA A 186 -2.20 9.25 -4.00
C ALA A 186 -3.73 9.01 -3.96
N PHE A 187 -4.25 8.38 -2.89
CA PHE A 187 -5.68 8.20 -2.69
C PHE A 187 -6.42 9.54 -2.62
N LEU A 188 -5.91 10.50 -1.85
CA LEU A 188 -6.48 11.85 -1.76
C LEU A 188 -6.44 12.58 -3.10
N ALA A 189 -5.33 12.50 -3.85
CA ALA A 189 -5.23 13.09 -5.17
C ALA A 189 -6.26 12.48 -6.17
N LEU A 190 -6.52 11.18 -6.09
CA LEU A 190 -7.56 10.52 -6.88
C LEU A 190 -8.99 10.95 -6.49
N LEU A 191 -9.22 11.27 -5.21
CA LEU A 191 -10.51 11.81 -4.76
C LEU A 191 -10.75 13.24 -5.26
N ASP A 192 -9.70 14.05 -5.35
CA ASP A 192 -9.77 15.46 -5.73
C ASP A 192 -9.65 15.72 -7.23
N ALA A 193 -9.21 14.74 -8.04
CA ALA A 193 -9.11 14.87 -9.49
C ALA A 193 -10.45 15.30 -10.12
N ALA A 194 -10.42 16.17 -11.14
CA ALA A 194 -11.65 16.67 -11.78
C ALA A 194 -12.44 15.53 -12.44
N GLU A 195 -11.75 14.65 -13.15
CA GLU A 195 -12.34 13.51 -13.83
C GLU A 195 -12.36 12.26 -12.94
N PRO A 196 -13.38 11.40 -13.09
CA PRO A 196 -13.40 10.11 -12.42
C PRO A 196 -12.33 9.18 -13.01
N LEU A 197 -11.83 8.26 -12.19
CA LEU A 197 -10.94 7.19 -12.66
C LEU A 197 -11.65 6.38 -13.75
N ASN A 198 -11.00 6.22 -14.92
CA ASN A 198 -11.53 5.40 -15.99
C ASN A 198 -11.41 3.92 -15.61
N LEU A 199 -12.56 3.28 -15.36
CA LEU A 199 -12.64 1.87 -14.97
C LEU A 199 -12.78 0.92 -16.16
N GLU A 200 -13.23 1.43 -17.32
CA GLU A 200 -13.45 0.62 -18.54
C GLU A 200 -12.12 0.26 -19.22
N GLY A 201 -11.10 1.09 -19.00
CA GLY A 201 -9.75 0.87 -19.46
C GLY A 201 -9.22 2.03 -20.26
N GLU A 202 -7.93 2.32 -20.08
CA GLU A 202 -7.19 3.26 -20.89
C GLU A 202 -5.79 2.73 -21.19
N ARG A 203 -5.24 3.14 -22.33
CA ARG A 203 -3.83 2.90 -22.63
C ARG A 203 -3.00 3.94 -21.89
N ARG A 204 -2.00 3.47 -21.15
CA ARG A 204 -1.10 4.34 -20.39
C ARG A 204 0.33 3.83 -20.40
N GLN A 205 1.24 4.77 -20.58
CA GLN A 205 2.66 4.55 -20.38
C GLN A 205 2.93 4.45 -18.87
N VAL A 206 3.48 3.31 -18.42
CA VAL A 206 3.77 3.02 -17.01
C VAL A 206 5.13 2.36 -16.87
N THR A 207 5.65 2.28 -15.64
CA THR A 207 6.78 1.41 -15.29
C THR A 207 6.35 0.39 -14.26
N ILE A 208 6.62 -0.88 -14.55
CA ILE A 208 6.32 -2.03 -13.70
C ILE A 208 7.60 -2.44 -12.98
N VAL A 209 7.52 -2.57 -11.65
CA VAL A 209 8.54 -3.20 -10.81
C VAL A 209 7.98 -4.53 -10.33
N VAL A 210 8.70 -5.62 -10.57
CA VAL A 210 8.43 -6.95 -10.03
C VAL A 210 9.58 -7.31 -9.08
N CYS A 211 9.24 -7.76 -7.88
CA CYS A 211 10.18 -8.28 -6.89
C CYS A 211 9.72 -9.68 -6.48
N GLU A 212 10.56 -10.71 -6.61
CA GLU A 212 10.19 -12.12 -6.39
C GLU A 212 11.27 -12.84 -5.56
N ILE A 213 10.85 -13.74 -4.67
CA ILE A 213 11.72 -14.65 -3.92
C ILE A 213 12.00 -15.91 -4.76
N PHE A 214 13.27 -16.29 -4.89
CA PHE A 214 13.73 -17.40 -5.73
C PHE A 214 14.11 -18.66 -4.97
N ASN A 215 14.25 -18.61 -3.64
CA ASN A 215 14.57 -19.77 -2.82
C ASN A 215 13.36 -20.26 -1.99
N HIS A 216 12.13 -20.13 -2.51
CA HIS A 216 10.91 -20.52 -1.81
C HIS A 216 10.91 -21.99 -1.39
N ASP A 217 11.33 -22.91 -2.26
CA ASP A 217 11.42 -24.35 -1.94
C ASP A 217 12.33 -24.62 -0.73
N VAL A 218 13.44 -23.88 -0.64
CA VAL A 218 14.39 -23.98 0.47
C VAL A 218 13.75 -23.45 1.75
N LEU A 219 13.06 -22.32 1.68
CA LEU A 219 12.37 -21.73 2.83
C LEU A 219 11.21 -22.61 3.33
N GLU A 220 10.41 -23.15 2.42
CA GLU A 220 9.27 -24.03 2.74
C GLU A 220 9.74 -25.33 3.40
N SER A 221 10.84 -25.91 2.91
CA SER A 221 11.40 -27.13 3.50
C SER A 221 12.08 -26.92 4.85
N ALA A 222 12.61 -25.71 5.11
CA ALA A 222 13.40 -25.43 6.30
C ALA A 222 12.60 -24.82 7.46
N LEU A 223 11.45 -24.19 7.18
CA LEU A 223 10.66 -23.46 8.16
C LEU A 223 9.38 -24.21 8.52
N SER A 224 8.87 -23.96 9.73
CA SER A 224 7.50 -24.36 10.06
C SER A 224 6.51 -23.52 9.24
N ALA A 225 5.29 -24.02 8.99
CA ALA A 225 4.29 -23.25 8.23
C ALA A 225 4.00 -21.85 8.85
N PRO A 226 3.87 -21.69 10.18
CA PRO A 226 3.75 -20.37 10.79
C PRO A 226 4.96 -19.46 10.53
N ASP A 227 6.19 -20.00 10.58
CA ASP A 227 7.42 -19.24 10.37
C ASP A 227 7.60 -18.83 8.91
N TYR A 228 7.28 -19.73 7.96
CA TYR A 228 7.28 -19.42 6.53
C TYR A 228 6.29 -18.29 6.22
N VAL A 229 5.07 -18.36 6.77
CA VAL A 229 4.06 -17.30 6.60
C VAL A 229 4.52 -15.99 7.25
N ALA A 230 5.17 -16.03 8.41
CA ALA A 230 5.68 -14.83 9.06
C ALA A 230 6.82 -14.17 8.26
N LEU A 231 7.76 -14.96 7.74
CA LEU A 231 8.86 -14.47 6.92
C LEU A 231 8.37 -13.89 5.59
N THR A 232 7.49 -14.60 4.88
CA THR A 232 6.91 -14.12 3.61
C THR A 232 6.05 -12.87 3.81
N ASN A 233 5.28 -12.76 4.90
CA ASN A 233 4.57 -11.53 5.24
C ASN A 233 5.52 -10.37 5.58
N SER A 234 6.65 -10.64 6.24
CA SER A 234 7.68 -9.63 6.49
C SER A 234 8.24 -9.09 5.18
N PHE A 235 8.63 -9.96 4.25
CA PHE A 235 9.05 -9.58 2.91
C PHE A 235 7.97 -8.76 2.18
N ARG A 236 6.75 -9.29 2.09
CA ARG A 236 5.64 -8.66 1.36
C ARG A 236 5.31 -7.28 1.89
N SER A 237 5.17 -7.12 3.20
CA SER A 237 4.82 -5.83 3.79
C SER A 237 5.95 -4.82 3.58
N ASN A 238 7.19 -5.22 3.83
CA ASN A 238 8.34 -4.34 3.61
C ASN A 238 8.54 -3.94 2.14
N ALA A 239 8.24 -4.82 1.19
CA ALA A 239 8.35 -4.51 -0.23
C ALA A 239 7.17 -3.69 -0.75
N SER A 240 5.94 -4.12 -0.46
CA SER A 240 4.73 -3.45 -0.96
C SER A 240 4.55 -2.07 -0.34
N ASP A 241 4.61 -1.93 0.98
CA ASP A 241 4.41 -0.64 1.67
C ASP A 241 5.47 0.37 1.21
N PHE A 242 6.74 -0.04 1.13
CA PHE A 242 7.84 0.84 0.74
C PHE A 242 7.73 1.38 -0.69
N LEU A 243 7.28 0.54 -1.63
CA LEU A 243 7.08 0.95 -3.01
C LEU A 243 5.82 1.83 -3.15
N VAL A 244 4.76 1.52 -2.41
CA VAL A 244 3.52 2.31 -2.39
C VAL A 244 3.76 3.70 -1.81
N GLU A 245 4.54 3.82 -0.74
CA GLU A 245 4.94 5.10 -0.13
C GLU A 245 5.75 5.98 -1.10
N ARG A 246 6.47 5.37 -2.05
CA ARG A 246 7.21 6.08 -3.13
C ARG A 246 6.35 6.46 -4.33
N GLY A 247 5.04 6.34 -4.23
CA GLY A 247 4.11 6.72 -5.29
C GLY A 247 3.79 5.57 -6.26
N GLY A 248 4.19 4.35 -5.94
CA GLY A 248 3.75 3.16 -6.65
C GLY A 248 2.30 2.78 -6.33
N PHE A 249 1.65 2.12 -7.29
CA PHE A 249 0.39 1.42 -7.13
C PHE A 249 0.64 -0.08 -7.05
N LEU A 250 0.29 -0.71 -5.92
CA LEU A 250 0.44 -2.15 -5.72
C LEU A 250 -0.51 -2.88 -6.66
N ASP A 251 0.01 -3.55 -7.70
CA ASP A 251 -0.78 -4.27 -8.70
C ASP A 251 -1.10 -5.72 -8.28
N GLU A 252 -0.11 -6.41 -7.75
CA GLU A 252 -0.25 -7.79 -7.31
C GLU A 252 0.69 -8.05 -6.14
N CYS A 253 0.22 -8.84 -5.17
CA CYS A 253 1.00 -9.26 -4.02
C CYS A 253 0.58 -10.69 -3.68
N ASP A 254 1.27 -11.65 -4.28
CA ASP A 254 1.08 -13.08 -4.01
C ASP A 254 2.11 -13.56 -2.96
N GLY A 255 2.14 -14.86 -2.67
CA GLY A 255 2.93 -15.40 -1.55
C GLY A 255 4.42 -15.07 -1.62
N GLU A 256 4.96 -14.89 -2.83
CA GLU A 256 6.41 -14.85 -3.10
C GLU A 256 6.83 -13.68 -3.98
N SER A 257 5.86 -12.94 -4.52
CA SER A 257 6.10 -11.83 -5.43
C SER A 257 5.26 -10.59 -5.11
N VAL A 258 5.86 -9.45 -5.42
CA VAL A 258 5.25 -8.12 -5.31
C VAL A 258 5.42 -7.44 -6.67
N ARG A 259 4.31 -7.01 -7.27
CA ARG A 259 4.30 -6.19 -8.48
C ARG A 259 3.68 -4.83 -8.19
N VAL A 260 4.42 -3.78 -8.52
CA VAL A 260 4.01 -2.39 -8.33
C VAL A 260 4.15 -1.64 -9.65
N VAL A 261 3.24 -0.71 -9.89
CA VAL A 261 3.17 0.10 -11.10
C VAL A 261 3.36 1.56 -10.75
N PHE A 262 4.27 2.23 -11.45
CA PHE A 262 4.50 3.67 -11.39
C PHE A 262 3.90 4.32 -12.63
N GLY A 263 3.33 5.52 -12.46
CA GLY A 263 2.60 6.23 -13.52
C GLY A 263 1.13 5.82 -13.66
N ALA A 264 0.60 5.00 -12.76
CA ALA A 264 -0.82 4.71 -12.61
C ALA A 264 -1.18 4.53 -11.12
N PRO A 265 -2.43 4.80 -10.68
CA PRO A 265 -3.55 5.39 -11.44
C PRO A 265 -3.39 6.89 -11.71
N LEU A 266 -2.44 7.55 -11.06
CA LEU A 266 -2.07 8.94 -11.34
C LEU A 266 -0.93 8.98 -12.36
N THR A 267 -1.02 9.89 -13.32
CA THR A 267 0.05 10.11 -14.31
C THR A 267 1.27 10.71 -13.63
N ASP A 268 2.45 10.15 -13.92
CA ASP A 268 3.74 10.69 -13.49
C ASP A 268 4.71 10.64 -14.68
N ALA A 269 5.19 11.79 -15.15
CA ALA A 269 6.14 11.85 -16.26
C ALA A 269 7.52 11.27 -15.91
N ARG A 270 7.83 11.14 -14.61
CA ARG A 270 9.09 10.59 -14.10
C ARG A 270 8.96 9.14 -13.64
N HIS A 271 7.88 8.46 -14.01
CA HIS A 271 7.54 7.12 -13.52
C HIS A 271 8.70 6.12 -13.61
N ALA A 272 9.50 6.15 -14.69
CA ALA A 272 10.64 5.24 -14.88
C ALA A 272 11.80 5.55 -13.91
N ALA A 273 12.17 6.82 -13.77
CA ALA A 273 13.22 7.23 -12.85
C ALA A 273 12.82 6.95 -11.39
N THR A 274 11.58 7.26 -11.01
CA THR A 274 11.05 6.98 -9.67
C THR A 274 11.03 5.48 -9.37
N ALA A 275 10.66 4.65 -10.35
CA ALA A 275 10.67 3.19 -10.20
C ALA A 275 12.09 2.62 -10.03
N CYS A 276 13.07 3.10 -10.79
CA CYS A 276 14.47 2.67 -10.65
C CYS A 276 15.06 3.08 -9.30
N GLU A 277 14.81 4.32 -8.85
CA GLU A 277 15.21 4.80 -7.52
C GLU A 277 14.58 3.93 -6.42
N ALA A 278 13.28 3.65 -6.54
CA ALA A 278 12.56 2.81 -5.60
C ALA A 278 13.09 1.37 -5.59
N ALA A 279 13.44 0.79 -6.74
CA ALA A 279 13.98 -0.56 -6.85
C ALA A 279 15.36 -0.69 -6.18
N LEU A 280 16.26 0.28 -6.38
CA LEU A 280 17.56 0.34 -5.71
C LEU A 280 17.41 0.45 -4.20
N ALA A 281 16.60 1.41 -3.74
CA ALA A 281 16.39 1.61 -2.31
C ALA A 281 15.64 0.43 -1.66
N LEU A 282 14.77 -0.26 -2.39
CA LEU A 282 14.09 -1.46 -1.91
C LEU A 282 15.09 -2.61 -1.74
N ALA A 283 16.04 -2.76 -2.67
CA ALA A 283 17.08 -3.76 -2.54
C ALA A 283 17.88 -3.57 -1.25
N GLU A 284 18.32 -2.36 -0.91
CA GLU A 284 19.02 -2.08 0.34
C GLU A 284 18.14 -2.40 1.56
N ARG A 285 16.87 -1.95 1.55
CA ARG A 285 15.92 -2.23 2.64
C ARG A 285 15.74 -3.73 2.87
N LEU A 286 15.61 -4.51 1.81
CA LEU A 286 15.37 -5.94 1.93
C LEU A 286 16.63 -6.70 2.39
N ASP A 287 17.84 -6.16 2.19
CA ASP A 287 19.03 -6.70 2.86
C ASP A 287 18.94 -6.51 4.39
N ASP A 288 18.44 -5.37 4.85
CA ASP A 288 18.21 -5.13 6.28
C ASP A 288 17.18 -6.10 6.85
N VAL A 289 16.07 -6.29 6.14
CA VAL A 289 15.05 -7.28 6.50
C VAL A 289 15.64 -8.69 6.51
N ASN A 290 16.50 -9.03 5.55
CA ASN A 290 17.19 -10.32 5.54
C ASN A 290 18.11 -10.52 6.77
N ARG A 291 18.78 -9.46 7.24
CA ARG A 291 19.58 -9.52 8.49
C ARG A 291 18.70 -9.83 9.69
N GLU A 292 17.51 -9.24 9.77
CA GLU A 292 16.51 -9.55 10.80
C GLU A 292 16.00 -10.99 10.67
N CYS A 293 15.68 -11.42 9.44
CA CYS A 293 15.22 -12.78 9.15
C CYS A 293 16.24 -13.83 9.59
N LEU A 294 17.53 -13.59 9.32
CA LEU A 294 18.61 -14.47 9.73
C LEU A 294 18.69 -14.58 11.25
N MET A 295 18.41 -13.51 11.99
CA MET A 295 18.43 -13.54 13.45
C MET A 295 17.26 -14.34 14.02
N ILE A 296 16.05 -14.16 13.47
CA ILE A 296 14.81 -14.76 13.96
C ILE A 296 14.65 -16.20 13.50
N TRP A 297 14.72 -16.45 12.19
CA TRP A 297 14.40 -17.74 11.55
C TRP A 297 15.62 -18.55 11.12
N LYS A 298 16.83 -18.00 11.27
CA LYS A 298 18.08 -18.62 10.77
C LYS A 298 18.07 -18.89 9.26
N GLN A 299 17.24 -18.15 8.53
CA GLN A 299 17.11 -18.23 7.09
C GLN A 299 17.00 -16.83 6.48
N THR A 300 17.43 -16.72 5.23
CA THR A 300 17.33 -15.50 4.41
C THR A 300 16.57 -15.83 3.13
N PHE A 301 15.74 -14.90 2.67
CA PHE A 301 15.13 -15.01 1.35
C PHE A 301 16.08 -14.46 0.28
N ASP A 302 16.15 -15.14 -0.85
CA ASP A 302 16.89 -14.71 -2.02
C ASP A 302 15.91 -14.04 -2.99
N PHE A 303 16.08 -12.75 -3.29
CA PHE A 303 15.12 -12.00 -4.10
C PHE A 303 15.78 -11.28 -5.28
N ARG A 304 15.02 -11.05 -6.34
CA ARG A 304 15.45 -10.26 -7.52
C ARG A 304 14.39 -9.26 -7.91
N LEU A 305 14.82 -8.26 -8.69
CA LEU A 305 13.93 -7.26 -9.26
C LEU A 305 14.03 -7.21 -10.79
N GLY A 306 12.87 -7.05 -11.43
CA GLY A 306 12.73 -6.73 -12.83
C GLY A 306 11.96 -5.43 -13.00
N VAL A 307 12.47 -4.51 -13.82
CA VAL A 307 11.81 -3.22 -14.08
C VAL A 307 11.64 -2.99 -15.57
N ASN A 308 10.40 -2.85 -16.03
CA ASN A 308 10.12 -2.58 -17.43
C ASN A 308 9.09 -1.47 -17.61
N SER A 309 9.23 -0.70 -18.69
CA SER A 309 8.35 0.42 -19.02
C SER A 309 7.70 0.17 -20.37
N GLY A 310 6.46 0.60 -20.52
CA GLY A 310 5.75 0.46 -21.79
C GLY A 310 4.29 0.85 -21.68
N GLU A 311 3.61 0.84 -22.83
CA GLU A 311 2.18 1.12 -22.90
C GLU A 311 1.38 -0.11 -22.46
N THR A 312 0.59 0.05 -21.41
CA THR A 312 -0.26 -1.00 -20.83
C THR A 312 -1.72 -0.59 -20.89
N VAL A 313 -2.62 -1.55 -20.73
CA VAL A 313 -4.02 -1.29 -20.45
C VAL A 313 -4.18 -1.22 -18.94
N VAL A 314 -4.62 -0.08 -18.43
CA VAL A 314 -4.98 0.11 -17.02
C VAL A 314 -6.51 0.07 -16.94
N ALA A 315 -7.08 -0.91 -16.26
CA ALA A 315 -8.53 -1.10 -16.20
C ALA A 315 -8.97 -1.75 -14.88
N ALA A 316 -10.26 -1.65 -14.55
CA ALA A 316 -10.84 -2.42 -13.46
C ALA A 316 -11.21 -3.84 -13.96
N TYR A 317 -10.49 -4.86 -13.48
CA TYR A 317 -10.72 -6.25 -13.82
C TYR A 317 -11.58 -6.94 -12.75
N GLY A 318 -12.54 -7.76 -13.16
CA GLY A 318 -13.43 -8.52 -12.28
C GLY A 318 -14.91 -8.16 -12.44
N SER A 319 -15.77 -8.75 -11.60
CA SER A 319 -17.20 -8.46 -11.63
C SER A 319 -17.53 -7.11 -10.97
N ARG A 320 -18.72 -6.54 -11.19
CA ARG A 320 -19.17 -5.26 -10.57
C ARG A 320 -19.00 -5.19 -9.04
N ARG A 321 -18.89 -6.33 -8.35
CA ARG A 321 -18.72 -6.41 -6.88
C ARG A 321 -17.29 -6.71 -6.43
N LEU A 322 -16.43 -7.23 -7.31
CA LEU A 322 -15.06 -7.68 -7.00
C LEU A 322 -14.02 -7.07 -7.96
N GLY A 323 -14.38 -5.98 -8.65
CA GLY A 323 -13.52 -5.31 -9.61
C GLY A 323 -12.35 -4.63 -8.90
N THR A 324 -11.12 -4.94 -9.31
CA THR A 324 -9.89 -4.31 -8.83
C THR A 324 -9.17 -3.65 -9.98
N LEU A 325 -8.55 -2.48 -9.73
CA LEU A 325 -7.68 -1.89 -10.74
C LEU A 325 -6.48 -2.81 -10.94
N SER A 326 -6.09 -3.02 -12.19
CA SER A 326 -4.87 -3.73 -12.54
C SER A 326 -4.34 -3.28 -13.90
N VAL A 327 -3.14 -3.73 -14.25
CA VAL A 327 -2.52 -3.45 -15.53
C VAL A 327 -2.31 -4.74 -16.32
N ALA A 328 -2.50 -4.66 -17.64
CA ALA A 328 -2.25 -5.76 -18.55
C ALA A 328 -1.48 -5.30 -19.79
N GLY A 329 -0.63 -6.18 -20.31
CA GLY A 329 0.12 -5.95 -21.53
C GLY A 329 1.46 -6.66 -21.53
N GLU A 330 2.09 -6.71 -22.69
CA GLU A 330 3.43 -7.25 -22.87
C GLU A 330 4.46 -6.66 -21.89
N PRO A 331 4.47 -5.33 -21.58
CA PRO A 331 5.44 -4.77 -20.66
C PRO A 331 5.40 -5.38 -19.24
N VAL A 332 4.22 -5.81 -18.79
CA VAL A 332 4.01 -6.44 -17.48
C VAL A 332 4.68 -7.82 -17.44
N GLU A 333 4.46 -8.61 -18.49
CA GLU A 333 5.05 -9.94 -18.60
C GLU A 333 6.56 -9.87 -18.81
N PHE A 334 7.04 -8.89 -19.57
CA PHE A 334 8.47 -8.68 -19.72
C PHE A 334 9.14 -8.31 -18.39
N ALA A 335 8.53 -7.45 -17.55
CA ALA A 335 9.06 -7.15 -16.22
C ALA A 335 9.24 -8.40 -15.34
N ARG A 336 8.24 -9.30 -15.33
CA ARG A 336 8.33 -10.60 -14.62
C ARG A 336 9.49 -11.45 -15.16
N ARG A 337 9.64 -11.49 -16.48
CA ARG A 337 10.70 -12.25 -17.13
C ARG A 337 12.09 -11.68 -16.86
N LEU A 338 12.24 -10.35 -16.82
CA LEU A 338 13.47 -9.68 -16.40
C LEU A 338 13.82 -10.05 -14.94
N CYS A 339 12.83 -10.04 -14.04
CA CYS A 339 13.01 -10.46 -12.65
C CYS A 339 13.63 -11.86 -12.57
N ARG A 340 13.05 -12.83 -13.28
CA ARG A 340 13.56 -14.22 -13.34
C ARG A 340 14.91 -14.37 -14.01
N SER A 341 15.17 -13.58 -15.05
CA SER A 341 16.43 -13.62 -15.79
C SER A 341 17.64 -13.25 -14.93
N ASN A 342 17.44 -12.53 -13.82
CA ASN A 342 18.51 -12.25 -12.88
C ASN A 342 19.21 -13.52 -12.37
N LEU A 343 18.50 -14.65 -12.22
CA LEU A 343 19.14 -15.92 -11.83
C LEU A 343 20.15 -16.41 -12.86
N THR A 344 19.85 -16.24 -14.14
CA THR A 344 20.74 -16.63 -15.24
C THR A 344 21.98 -15.75 -15.28
N TYR A 345 21.80 -14.46 -15.10
CA TYR A 345 22.88 -13.48 -15.22
C TYR A 345 23.63 -13.22 -13.91
N GLY A 346 23.14 -13.72 -12.77
CA GLY A 346 23.71 -13.45 -11.46
C GLY A 346 23.62 -11.98 -11.03
N THR A 347 22.68 -11.23 -11.61
CA THR A 347 22.38 -9.83 -11.27
C THR A 347 21.35 -9.76 -10.14
N ARG A 348 21.12 -8.57 -9.60
CA ARG A 348 20.05 -8.31 -8.62
C ARG A 348 18.86 -7.57 -9.17
N ILE A 349 19.10 -6.60 -10.05
CA ILE A 349 18.07 -5.77 -10.67
C ILE A 349 18.35 -5.66 -12.17
N ILE A 350 17.40 -6.08 -12.99
CA ILE A 350 17.45 -5.90 -14.44
C ILE A 350 16.38 -4.91 -14.88
N VAL A 351 16.75 -4.04 -15.81
CA VAL A 351 15.86 -3.07 -16.45
C VAL A 351 15.82 -3.28 -17.97
N GLY A 352 14.64 -3.10 -18.56
CA GLY A 352 14.47 -3.08 -20.03
C GLY A 352 15.00 -1.78 -20.65
N SER A 353 15.29 -1.79 -21.95
CA SER A 353 15.79 -0.60 -22.66
C SER A 353 14.80 0.56 -22.64
N THR A 354 13.49 0.28 -22.71
CA THR A 354 12.48 1.33 -22.64
C THR A 354 12.53 2.05 -21.28
N THR A 355 12.75 1.32 -20.19
CA THR A 355 12.96 1.92 -18.86
C THR A 355 14.25 2.73 -18.84
N TYR A 356 15.35 2.17 -19.34
CA TYR A 356 16.63 2.87 -19.39
C TYR A 356 16.51 4.19 -20.16
N ASN A 357 15.93 4.19 -21.36
CA ASN A 357 15.77 5.39 -22.18
C ASN A 357 14.94 6.48 -21.47
N LEU A 358 13.91 6.10 -20.71
CA LEU A 358 13.10 7.05 -19.94
C LEU A 358 13.79 7.54 -18.65
N ALA A 359 14.76 6.79 -18.13
CA ALA A 359 15.45 7.07 -16.88
C ALA A 359 16.95 7.42 -17.05
N GLU A 360 17.48 7.51 -18.27
CA GLU A 360 18.91 7.60 -18.59
C GLU A 360 19.62 8.71 -17.81
N ALA A 361 18.97 9.87 -17.68
CA ALA A 361 19.50 11.02 -16.96
C ALA A 361 19.56 10.82 -15.43
N ALA A 362 18.92 9.78 -14.89
CA ALA A 362 18.76 9.53 -13.46
C ALA A 362 19.50 8.28 -12.96
N VAL A 363 19.83 7.32 -13.83
CA VAL A 363 20.42 6.02 -13.43
C VAL A 363 21.79 5.74 -14.03
N GLU A 364 22.57 4.94 -13.32
CA GLU A 364 23.75 4.25 -13.84
C GLU A 364 23.45 2.78 -14.06
N VAL A 365 23.78 2.29 -15.26
CA VAL A 365 23.53 0.91 -15.67
C VAL A 365 24.76 0.34 -16.37
N ARG A 366 24.79 -0.99 -16.54
CA ARG A 366 25.70 -1.65 -17.50
C ARG A 366 24.92 -2.52 -18.49
N PRO A 367 25.27 -2.49 -19.79
CA PRO A 367 24.56 -3.27 -20.81
C PRO A 367 24.83 -4.76 -20.66
N MET A 368 23.78 -5.56 -20.80
CA MET A 368 23.83 -7.01 -20.66
C MET A 368 23.55 -7.66 -22.03
N GLU A 369 22.67 -8.66 -22.09
CA GLU A 369 22.37 -9.41 -23.30
C GLU A 369 21.24 -8.77 -24.12
N LEU A 370 21.16 -9.15 -25.40
CA LEU A 370 19.97 -8.96 -26.22
C LEU A 370 19.00 -10.12 -25.99
N VAL A 371 17.81 -9.83 -25.51
CA VAL A 371 16.76 -10.84 -25.27
C VAL A 371 15.52 -10.51 -26.10
N ASN A 372 14.77 -11.52 -26.53
CA ASN A 372 13.45 -11.28 -27.13
C ASN A 372 12.54 -10.64 -26.08
N ARG A 373 11.93 -9.50 -26.42
CA ARG A 373 10.94 -8.79 -25.61
C ARG A 373 9.59 -9.53 -25.57
N SER A 374 9.18 -10.12 -26.68
CA SER A 374 7.94 -10.90 -26.78
C SER A 374 8.16 -12.16 -27.62
N ALA A 375 7.12 -13.00 -27.71
CA ALA A 375 7.09 -14.16 -28.62
C ALA A 375 7.27 -13.77 -30.10
N ASP A 376 7.11 -12.49 -30.45
CA ASP A 376 7.24 -11.98 -31.82
C ASP A 376 8.70 -11.83 -32.28
N GLY A 377 9.68 -12.15 -31.41
CA GLY A 377 11.11 -12.21 -31.76
C GLY A 377 11.84 -10.87 -31.83
N VAL A 378 11.22 -9.79 -31.34
CA VAL A 378 11.88 -8.47 -31.25
C VAL A 378 12.95 -8.52 -30.16
N LEU A 379 14.23 -8.45 -30.54
CA LEU A 379 15.35 -8.37 -29.61
C LEU A 379 15.47 -6.98 -28.99
N GLU A 380 15.76 -6.93 -27.70
CA GLU A 380 15.99 -5.71 -26.92
C GLU A 380 17.19 -5.91 -25.98
N GLU A 381 18.00 -4.87 -25.84
CA GLU A 381 19.10 -4.87 -24.88
C GLU A 381 18.54 -4.66 -23.46
N ILE A 382 18.96 -5.52 -22.53
CA ILE A 382 18.65 -5.33 -21.11
C ILE A 382 19.87 -4.78 -20.41
N TYR A 383 19.64 -4.16 -19.26
CA TYR A 383 20.70 -3.55 -18.47
C TYR A 383 20.59 -4.00 -17.03
N GLU A 384 21.73 -4.16 -16.36
CA GLU A 384 21.73 -4.23 -14.90
C GLU A 384 21.71 -2.81 -14.34
N LEU A 385 20.80 -2.55 -13.40
CA LEU A 385 20.72 -1.28 -12.69
C LEU A 385 21.72 -1.29 -11.53
N LEU A 386 22.67 -0.36 -11.57
CA LEU A 386 23.77 -0.30 -10.61
C LEU A 386 23.50 0.71 -9.49
N ALA A 387 23.14 1.94 -9.86
CA ALA A 387 22.93 3.02 -8.91
C ALA A 387 22.15 4.18 -9.54
N MET A 388 21.86 5.21 -8.73
CA MET A 388 21.47 6.51 -9.25
C MET A 388 22.68 7.26 -9.83
N LYS A 389 22.45 8.21 -10.75
CA LYS A 389 23.51 9.07 -11.29
C LYS A 389 24.30 9.74 -10.16
N ASN A 390 25.61 9.87 -10.36
CA ASN A 390 26.57 10.50 -9.45
C ASN A 390 26.75 9.82 -8.08
N VAL A 391 26.24 8.59 -7.89
CA VAL A 391 26.46 7.81 -6.66
C VAL A 391 27.72 6.95 -6.75
N LEU A 392 28.00 6.38 -7.93
CA LEU A 392 29.17 5.53 -8.14
C LEU A 392 30.48 6.32 -7.99
N SER A 393 31.45 5.70 -7.32
CA SER A 393 32.84 6.18 -7.24
C SER A 393 33.52 6.14 -8.61
N ALA A 394 34.63 6.87 -8.76
CA ALA A 394 35.41 6.87 -9.99
C ALA A 394 35.89 5.46 -10.39
N GLU A 395 36.27 4.63 -9.41
CA GLU A 395 36.66 3.23 -9.64
C GLU A 395 35.49 2.38 -10.11
N GLU A 396 34.29 2.56 -9.55
CA GLU A 396 33.08 1.86 -10.00
C GLU A 396 32.67 2.24 -11.42
N LEU A 397 32.79 3.52 -11.78
CA LEU A 397 32.54 4.01 -13.13
C LEU A 397 33.53 3.41 -14.14
N GLU A 398 34.82 3.36 -13.80
CA GLU A 398 35.84 2.73 -14.64
C GLU A 398 35.54 1.24 -14.85
N ARG A 399 35.17 0.51 -13.79
CA ARG A 399 34.80 -0.90 -13.89
C ARG A 399 33.57 -1.12 -14.76
N ARG A 400 32.54 -0.28 -14.61
CA ARG A 400 31.36 -0.28 -15.50
C ARG A 400 31.77 -0.08 -16.97
N ASP A 401 32.69 0.85 -17.24
CA ASP A 401 33.14 1.15 -18.60
C ASP A 401 33.99 0.02 -19.20
N LEU A 402 34.85 -0.62 -18.40
CA LEU A 402 35.57 -1.82 -18.80
C LEU A 402 34.62 -2.96 -19.13
N PHE A 403 33.59 -3.17 -18.30
CA PHE A 403 32.56 -4.18 -18.55
C PHE A 403 31.81 -3.90 -19.86
N TRP A 404 31.40 -2.65 -20.08
CA TRP A 404 30.73 -2.27 -21.32
C TRP A 404 31.62 -2.59 -22.53
N LYS A 405 32.88 -2.15 -22.53
CA LYS A 405 33.83 -2.47 -23.61
C LYS A 405 33.97 -3.98 -23.82
N ALA A 406 34.04 -4.76 -22.73
CA ALA A 406 34.11 -6.21 -22.81
C ALA A 406 32.89 -6.83 -23.51
N VAL A 407 31.67 -6.32 -23.23
CA VAL A 407 30.44 -6.75 -23.91
C VAL A 407 30.48 -6.43 -25.41
N VAL A 408 31.04 -5.27 -25.81
CA VAL A 408 31.23 -4.93 -27.23
C VAL A 408 32.17 -5.93 -27.90
N TYR A 409 33.35 -6.18 -27.33
CA TYR A 409 34.30 -7.17 -27.87
C TYR A 409 33.72 -8.59 -27.90
N PHE A 410 32.92 -8.97 -26.90
CA PHE A 410 32.20 -10.24 -26.88
C PHE A 410 31.24 -10.35 -28.08
N ARG A 411 30.49 -9.29 -28.39
CA ARG A 411 29.57 -9.27 -29.54
C ARG A 411 30.29 -9.33 -30.89
N GLU A 412 31.50 -8.79 -30.96
CA GLU A 412 32.39 -8.84 -32.13
C GLU A 412 33.19 -10.14 -32.24
N ALA A 413 33.01 -11.10 -31.33
CA ALA A 413 33.76 -12.35 -31.25
C ALA A 413 35.28 -12.20 -30.99
N HIS A 414 35.70 -11.06 -30.44
CA HIS A 414 37.05 -10.79 -29.97
C HIS A 414 37.23 -11.30 -28.53
N TRP A 415 37.37 -12.62 -28.41
CA TRP A 415 37.26 -13.32 -27.14
C TRP A 415 38.37 -13.01 -26.13
N ASP A 416 39.63 -12.90 -26.57
CA ASP A 416 40.77 -12.70 -25.67
C ASP A 416 40.77 -11.27 -25.09
N GLU A 417 40.42 -10.29 -25.91
CA GLU A 417 40.21 -8.90 -25.51
C GLU A 417 39.05 -8.79 -24.53
N ALA A 418 37.92 -9.45 -24.83
CA ALA A 418 36.75 -9.48 -23.94
C ALA A 418 37.10 -10.09 -22.59
N ILE A 419 37.80 -11.24 -22.54
CA ILE A 419 38.25 -11.87 -21.28
C ILE A 419 39.11 -10.90 -20.47
N THR A 420 40.09 -10.25 -21.12
CA THR A 420 41.01 -9.31 -20.46
C THR A 420 40.25 -8.17 -19.81
N LEU A 421 39.29 -7.58 -20.52
CA LEU A 421 38.47 -6.47 -20.02
C LEU A 421 37.48 -6.92 -18.93
N PHE A 422 36.87 -8.09 -19.06
CA PHE A 422 36.03 -8.66 -18.00
C PHE A 422 36.83 -8.92 -16.72
N CYS A 423 38.03 -9.47 -16.82
CA CYS A 423 38.92 -9.66 -15.68
C CYS A 423 39.32 -8.31 -15.05
N GLY A 424 39.59 -7.29 -15.86
CA GLY A 424 39.87 -5.93 -15.38
C GLY A 424 38.68 -5.22 -14.72
N ALA A 425 37.45 -5.58 -15.11
CA ALA A 425 36.23 -5.03 -14.51
C ALA A 425 35.86 -5.65 -13.15
N ARG A 426 36.52 -6.75 -12.73
CA ARG A 426 36.21 -7.41 -11.44
C ARG A 426 36.55 -6.51 -10.26
N GLY A 427 35.61 -6.38 -9.33
CA GLY A 427 35.84 -5.70 -8.05
C GLY A 427 36.70 -6.52 -7.08
N HIS A 428 37.22 -5.86 -6.04
CA HIS A 428 38.07 -6.49 -5.02
C HIS A 428 37.37 -7.59 -4.20
N ASN A 429 36.03 -7.57 -4.13
CA ASN A 429 35.22 -8.57 -3.42
C ASN A 429 34.99 -9.88 -4.21
N GLY A 430 35.61 -10.04 -5.39
CA GLY A 430 35.80 -11.33 -6.06
C GLY A 430 34.60 -11.90 -6.83
N GLY A 431 33.36 -11.68 -6.40
CA GLY A 431 32.16 -12.18 -7.09
C GLY A 431 31.45 -11.11 -7.92
N ASP A 432 31.29 -11.36 -9.23
CA ASP A 432 30.43 -10.56 -10.12
C ASP A 432 29.71 -11.51 -11.09
N GLY A 433 28.41 -11.69 -10.88
CA GLY A 433 27.58 -12.66 -11.60
C GLY A 433 27.63 -12.46 -13.13
N PRO A 434 27.39 -11.24 -13.63
CA PRO A 434 27.50 -10.93 -15.05
C PRO A 434 28.85 -11.25 -15.67
N ILE A 435 29.95 -10.95 -14.98
CA ILE A 435 31.29 -11.27 -15.50
C ILE A 435 31.46 -12.78 -15.63
N GLU A 436 31.07 -13.54 -14.60
CA GLU A 436 31.14 -15.01 -14.63
C GLU A 436 30.24 -15.61 -15.72
N PHE A 437 29.06 -15.04 -15.93
CA PHE A 437 28.17 -15.43 -17.02
C PHE A 437 28.86 -15.32 -18.39
N TYR A 438 29.45 -14.16 -18.70
CA TYR A 438 30.13 -13.95 -19.98
C TYR A 438 31.38 -14.81 -20.13
N LEU A 439 32.23 -14.92 -19.10
CA LEU A 439 33.43 -15.76 -19.15
C LEU A 439 33.07 -17.23 -19.38
N ARG A 440 32.02 -17.74 -18.71
CA ARG A 440 31.53 -19.10 -18.92
C ARG A 440 31.00 -19.30 -20.33
N ARG A 441 30.31 -18.31 -20.90
CA ARG A 441 29.79 -18.36 -22.27
C ARG A 441 30.91 -18.36 -23.31
N ILE A 442 31.95 -17.54 -23.13
CA ILE A 442 33.14 -17.57 -23.99
C ILE A 442 33.80 -18.95 -23.94
N ALA A 443 33.95 -19.53 -22.75
CA ALA A 443 34.51 -20.87 -22.59
C ALA A 443 33.66 -21.95 -23.29
N GLN A 444 32.33 -21.86 -23.21
CA GLN A 444 31.43 -22.78 -23.92
C GLN A 444 31.57 -22.69 -25.44
N ILE A 445 31.57 -21.46 -25.98
CA ILE A 445 31.73 -21.21 -27.42
C ILE A 445 33.06 -21.78 -27.92
N ARG A 446 34.16 -21.55 -27.18
CA ARG A 446 35.49 -22.10 -27.51
C ARG A 446 35.52 -23.63 -27.51
N ASN A 447 34.78 -24.26 -26.60
CA ASN A 447 34.74 -25.71 -26.45
C ASN A 447 33.68 -26.38 -27.35
N GLY A 448 33.00 -25.63 -28.22
CA GLY A 448 31.93 -26.15 -29.08
C GLY A 448 30.71 -26.65 -28.31
N LEU A 449 30.54 -26.20 -27.05
CA LEU A 449 29.38 -26.55 -26.22
C LEU A 449 28.20 -25.63 -26.59
N PRO A 450 26.95 -26.09 -26.43
CA PRO A 450 25.79 -25.24 -26.58
C PRO A 450 25.93 -24.02 -25.67
N ALA A 451 25.77 -22.82 -26.24
CA ALA A 451 25.82 -21.59 -25.46
C ALA A 451 24.69 -21.60 -24.42
N LEU A 452 25.02 -21.28 -23.16
CA LEU A 452 24.04 -20.82 -22.17
C LEU A 452 23.45 -19.52 -22.70
N GLY A 453 22.35 -19.63 -23.43
CA GLY A 453 21.66 -18.54 -24.07
C GLY A 453 20.17 -18.66 -23.82
N TRP A 454 19.56 -17.50 -23.68
CA TRP A 454 18.13 -17.33 -23.57
C TRP A 454 17.48 -17.55 -24.95
N SER A 455 17.44 -18.81 -25.39
CA SER A 455 16.78 -19.21 -26.65
C SER A 455 16.39 -20.70 -26.65
N ALA A 456 15.30 -21.02 -25.95
CA ALA A 456 14.28 -22.00 -26.36
C ALA A 456 13.18 -22.05 -25.28
N GLY A 457 12.00 -21.51 -25.60
CA GLY A 457 10.71 -21.71 -24.94
C GLY A 457 10.70 -22.02 -23.43
N ASN A 458 10.43 -21.00 -22.63
CA ASN A 458 9.53 -21.06 -21.48
C ASN A 458 9.00 -19.66 -21.16
#